data_AF-A0A3M9ZIZ9-F1
#
_entry.id   AF-A0A3M9ZIZ9-F1
#
_cell.length_a   1.000
_cell.length_b   1.000
_cell.length_c   1.000
_cell.angle_alpha   90.00
_cell.angle_beta   90.00
_cell.angle_gamma   90.00
#
_symmetry.space_group_name_H-M   'P 1'
#
loop_
_entity.id
_entity.type
_entity.pdbx_description
1 polymer ?
#
loop_
_entity_poly.entity_id
_entity_poly.type
_entity_poly.pdbx_seq_one_letter_code
_entity_poly.pdbx_strand_id
1 'polypeptide(L)'
;MRAKALAALAAAAVAVAAAAAPDASAHSLFNSAEQSIAGYRVQVSTLPEFPQIGEPSQVLFRVTDSDYEELPGVIMRVRIMHDDM
;
A
#
# COMPACT_ATOMS: atom_id res chain seq x y z
N MET A 1 -16.81 41.20 14.02
CA MET A 1 -15.35 41.01 13.87
C MET A 1 -14.80 39.79 14.61
N ARG A 2 -15.31 39.42 15.81
CA ARG A 2 -14.78 38.29 16.60
C ARG A 2 -14.92 36.89 15.97
N ALA A 3 -16.03 36.61 15.27
CA ALA A 3 -16.29 35.30 14.67
C ALA A 3 -15.41 34.96 13.45
N LYS A 4 -14.93 35.98 12.70
CA LYS A 4 -13.99 35.77 11.58
C LYS A 4 -12.57 35.48 12.07
N ALA A 5 -12.15 36.10 13.19
CA ALA A 5 -10.85 35.88 13.81
C ALA A 5 -10.75 34.48 14.44
N LEU A 6 -11.69 34.13 15.34
CA LEU A 6 -12.52 32.94 15.18
C LEU A 6 -12.02 31.78 14.31
N ALA A 7 -12.67 31.74 13.15
CA ALA A 7 -12.50 30.75 12.10
C ALA A 7 -11.10 30.78 11.47
N ALA A 8 -10.46 31.95 11.36
CA ALA A 8 -9.11 32.05 10.81
C ALA A 8 -8.09 31.34 11.72
N LEU A 9 -8.22 31.48 13.04
CA LEU A 9 -7.36 30.81 14.00
C LEU A 9 -7.58 29.29 13.99
N ALA A 10 -8.84 28.85 13.88
CA ALA A 10 -9.18 27.44 13.76
C ALA A 10 -8.62 26.82 12.47
N ALA A 11 -8.75 27.52 11.34
CA ALA A 11 -8.22 27.07 10.05
C ALA A 11 -6.68 26.98 10.07
N ALA A 12 -6.01 27.96 10.68
CA ALA A 12 -4.56 27.94 10.87
C ALA A 12 -4.13 26.76 11.76
N ALA A 13 -4.85 26.49 12.86
CA ALA A 13 -4.57 25.36 13.73
C ALA A 13 -4.71 24.01 13.01
N VAL A 14 -5.73 23.85 12.15
CA VAL A 14 -5.92 22.64 11.33
C VAL A 14 -4.78 22.46 10.32
N ALA A 15 -4.35 23.54 9.65
CA ALA A 15 -3.25 23.46 8.69
C ALA A 15 -1.91 23.10 9.36
N VAL A 16 -1.63 23.65 10.54
CA VAL A 16 -0.43 23.31 11.33
C VAL A 16 -0.47 21.86 11.79
N ALA A 17 -1.63 21.36 12.21
CA ALA A 17 -1.79 19.96 12.62
C ALA A 17 -1.60 18.98 11.45
N ALA A 18 -2.08 19.33 10.25
CA ALA A 18 -1.89 18.51 9.05
C ALA A 18 -0.43 18.47 8.58
N ALA A 19 0.30 19.59 8.70
CA ALA A 19 1.73 19.65 8.37
C ALA A 19 2.63 18.97 9.41
N ALA A 20 2.12 18.79 10.64
CA ALA A 20 2.80 18.08 11.72
C ALA A 20 2.39 16.60 11.82
N ALA A 21 1.54 16.11 10.90
CA ALA A 21 1.33 14.68 10.77
C ALA A 21 2.70 14.05 10.46
N PRO A 22 3.16 13.07 11.25
CA PRO A 22 4.39 12.36 10.91
C PRO A 22 4.25 11.83 9.49
N ASP A 23 5.33 11.85 8.71
CA ASP A 23 5.37 11.15 7.42
C ASP A 23 4.78 9.77 7.65
N ALA A 24 3.57 9.55 7.14
CA ALA A 24 2.94 8.26 7.21
C ALA A 24 3.85 7.36 6.37
N SER A 25 4.73 6.62 7.04
CA SER A 25 5.53 5.59 6.40
C SER A 25 4.51 4.63 5.82
N ALA A 26 4.29 4.73 4.52
CA ALA A 26 3.46 3.81 3.79
C ALA A 26 4.14 2.45 3.96
N HIS A 27 3.68 1.69 4.95
CA HIS A 27 4.01 0.28 5.04
C HIS A 27 3.69 -0.30 3.66
N SER A 28 4.59 -1.16 3.17
CA SER A 28 4.38 -1.85 1.89
C SER A 28 2.93 -2.37 1.87
N LEU A 29 2.14 -1.93 0.89
CA LEU A 29 0.77 -2.42 0.65
C LEU A 29 0.72 -3.93 0.33
N PHE A 30 1.89 -4.57 0.34
CA PHE A 30 2.12 -5.98 0.13
C PHE A 30 2.69 -6.60 1.41
N ASN A 31 1.83 -7.33 2.10
CA ASN A 31 2.03 -7.81 3.45
C ASN A 31 2.12 -9.34 3.52
N SER A 32 2.12 -10.02 2.36
CA SER A 32 2.30 -11.48 2.31
C SER A 32 3.77 -11.85 2.10
N ALA A 33 4.41 -11.36 1.04
CA ALA A 33 5.86 -11.56 0.85
C ALA A 33 6.46 -10.59 -0.19
N GLU A 34 7.76 -10.35 -0.05
CA GLU A 34 8.59 -9.62 -1.01
C GLU A 34 9.91 -10.34 -1.23
N GLN A 35 10.39 -10.34 -2.47
CA GLN A 35 11.73 -10.81 -2.80
C GLN A 35 12.39 -9.92 -3.85
N SER A 36 13.64 -9.53 -3.59
CA SER A 36 14.51 -8.86 -4.57
C SER A 36 15.30 -9.89 -5.38
N ILE A 37 15.14 -9.88 -6.71
CA ILE A 37 15.84 -10.78 -7.64
C ILE A 37 16.34 -9.96 -8.82
N ALA A 38 17.65 -10.04 -9.10
CA ALA A 38 18.28 -9.39 -10.27
C ALA A 38 17.99 -7.88 -10.40
N GLY A 39 17.90 -7.15 -9.27
CA GLY A 39 17.61 -5.71 -9.26
C GLY A 39 16.13 -5.34 -9.32
N TYR A 40 15.24 -6.33 -9.44
CA TYR A 40 13.80 -6.16 -9.38
C TYR A 40 13.24 -6.63 -8.06
N ARG A 41 12.12 -6.05 -7.66
CA ARG A 41 11.37 -6.44 -6.45
C ARG A 41 10.05 -7.03 -6.87
N VAL A 42 9.84 -8.28 -6.50
CA VAL A 42 8.59 -9.01 -6.74
C VAL A 42 7.85 -9.08 -5.42
N GLN A 43 6.60 -8.62 -5.43
CA GLN A 43 5.74 -8.55 -4.26
C GLN A 43 4.46 -9.34 -4.51
N VAL A 44 3.99 -10.03 -3.47
CA VAL A 44 2.69 -10.72 -3.46
C VAL A 44 1.90 -10.29 -2.22
N SER A 45 0.59 -10.09 -2.39
CA SER A 45 -0.33 -9.72 -1.31
C SER A 45 -1.70 -10.34 -1.52
N THR A 46 -2.58 -10.16 -0.54
CA THR A 46 -4.00 -10.47 -0.67
C THR A 46 -4.87 -9.22 -0.44
N LEU A 47 -6.04 -9.19 -1.07
CA LEU A 47 -7.08 -8.20 -0.79
C LEU A 47 -8.41 -8.92 -0.49
N PRO A 48 -8.99 -8.77 0.73
CA PRO A 48 -8.44 -8.05 1.89
C PRO A 48 -7.11 -8.65 2.39
N GLU A 49 -6.35 -7.84 3.16
CA GLU A 49 -5.04 -8.24 3.72
C GLU A 49 -5.11 -9.57 4.47
N PHE A 50 -6.21 -9.79 5.20
CA PHE A 50 -6.53 -11.06 5.83
C PHE A 50 -7.69 -11.70 5.08
N PRO A 51 -7.47 -12.76 4.28
CA PRO A 51 -8.55 -13.50 3.63
C PRO A 51 -9.57 -13.95 4.67
N GLN A 52 -10.84 -13.63 4.44
CA GLN A 52 -11.93 -14.01 5.34
C GLN A 52 -12.61 -15.28 4.83
N ILE A 53 -13.03 -16.14 5.77
CA ILE A 53 -13.73 -17.38 5.43
C ILE A 53 -15.08 -17.04 4.79
N GLY A 54 -15.34 -17.60 3.60
CA GLY A 54 -16.60 -17.39 2.89
C GLY A 54 -16.69 -16.05 2.15
N GLU A 55 -15.62 -15.25 2.15
CA GLU A 55 -15.58 -13.99 1.40
C GLU A 55 -14.59 -14.06 0.23
N PRO A 56 -14.88 -13.38 -0.90
CA PRO A 56 -13.94 -13.28 -2.00
C PRO A 56 -12.61 -12.67 -1.54
N SER A 57 -11.51 -13.29 -1.95
CA SER A 57 -10.17 -12.75 -1.74
C SER A 57 -9.43 -12.71 -3.08
N GLN A 58 -8.57 -11.71 -3.26
CA GLN A 58 -7.76 -11.53 -4.47
C GLN A 58 -6.29 -11.71 -4.10
N VAL A 59 -5.53 -12.40 -4.95
CA VAL A 59 -4.07 -12.40 -4.86
C VAL A 59 -3.55 -11.31 -5.79
N LEU A 60 -2.77 -10.39 -5.23
CA LEU A 60 -2.16 -9.28 -5.95
C LEU A 60 -0.68 -9.57 -6.17
N PHE A 61 -0.21 -9.27 -7.37
CA PHE A 61 1.21 -9.38 -7.75
C PHE A 61 1.69 -8.01 -8.22
N ARG A 62 2.91 -7.65 -7.84
CA ARG A 62 3.54 -6.41 -8.30
C ARG A 62 5.01 -6.63 -8.54
N VAL A 63 5.54 -6.02 -9.59
CA VAL A 63 6.97 -6.03 -9.89
C VAL A 63 7.45 -4.60 -10.07
N THR A 64 8.43 -4.22 -9.26
CA THR A 64 9.04 -2.89 -9.29
C THR A 64 10.54 -2.98 -9.52
N ASP A 65 11.15 -1.87 -9.92
CA ASP A 65 12.61 -1.72 -9.91
C ASP A 65 13.15 -1.39 -8.50
N SER A 66 14.45 -1.10 -8.42
CA SER A 66 15.10 -0.69 -7.17
C SER A 66 14.57 0.62 -6.59
N ASP A 67 13.98 1.46 -7.44
CA ASP A 67 13.44 2.77 -7.10
C ASP A 67 11.93 2.73 -6.82
N TYR A 68 11.37 1.52 -6.65
CA TYR A 68 9.97 1.26 -6.30
C TYR A 68 8.97 1.60 -7.42
N GLU A 69 9.47 1.83 -8.64
CA GLU A 69 8.63 2.13 -9.81
C GLU A 69 8.13 0.85 -10.46
N GLU A 70 6.85 0.83 -10.84
CA GLU A 70 6.22 -0.36 -11.42
C GLU A 70 6.64 -0.58 -12.86
N LEU A 71 7.07 -1.81 -13.17
CA LEU A 71 7.55 -2.15 -14.49
C LEU A 71 6.40 -2.42 -15.46
N PRO A 72 6.37 -1.76 -16.63
CA PRO A 72 5.40 -2.09 -17.66
C PRO A 72 5.78 -3.38 -18.41
N GLY A 73 4.77 -4.12 -18.86
CA GLY A 73 4.97 -5.26 -19.78
C GLY A 73 5.61 -6.50 -19.17
N VAL A 74 5.53 -6.67 -17.85
CA VAL A 74 6.07 -7.85 -17.16
C VAL A 74 5.26 -9.09 -17.53
N ILE A 75 5.97 -10.12 -18.01
CA ILE A 75 5.38 -11.45 -18.24
C ILE A 75 5.52 -12.26 -16.96
N MET A 76 4.39 -12.55 -16.31
CA MET A 76 4.35 -13.38 -15.11
C MET A 76 3.75 -14.75 -15.42
N ARG A 77 4.35 -15.80 -14.87
CA ARG A 77 3.78 -17.15 -14.85
C ARG A 77 3.48 -17.53 -13.40
N VAL A 78 2.20 -17.69 -13.10
CA VAL A 78 1.74 -18.12 -11.77
C VAL A 78 1.35 -19.59 -11.85
N ARG A 79 1.81 -20.39 -10.89
CA ARG A 79 1.36 -21.77 -10.70
C ARG A 79 0.75 -21.88 -9.30
N ILE A 80 -0.56 -22.07 -9.25
CA ILE A 80 -1.28 -22.36 -8.01
C ILE A 80 -1.47 -23.88 -7.97
N MET A 81 -1.10 -24.49 -6.86
CA MET A 81 -1.30 -25.90 -6.61
C MET A 81 -2.04 -26.02 -5.29
N HIS A 82 -3.00 -26.94 -5.25
CA HIS A 82 -3.59 -27.41 -4.01
C HIS A 82 -3.01 -28.81 -3.77
N ASP A 83 -2.57 -29.06 -2.54
CA ASP A 83 -2.20 -30.40 -2.12
C ASP A 83 -3.43 -31.00 -1.43
N ASP A 84 -3.92 -32.13 -1.95
CA ASP A 84 -5.13 -32.80 -1.43
C ASP A 84 -4.81 -33.70 -0.21
N MET A 85 -3.58 -33.66 0.32
CA MET A 85 -3.11 -34.53 1.41
C MET A 85 -3.57 -34.10 2.80
#